data_AF-A0A2T5RF65-F1
#
_entry.id   AF-A0A2T5RF65-F1
#
_cell.length_a   1.000
_cell.length_b   1.000
_cell.length_c   1.000
_cell.angle_alpha   90.00
_cell.angle_beta   90.00
_cell.angle_gamma   90.00
#
_symmetry.space_group_name_H-M   'P 1'
#
loop_
_entity.id
_entity.type
_entity.pdbx_description
1 polymer ?
#
loop_
_entity_poly.entity_id
_entity_poly.type
_entity_poly.pdbx_seq_one_letter_code
_entity_poly.pdbx_strand_id
1 'polypeptide(L)'
;MSIKKEIELPEEILLSLHLAEDEVIKEMKRTLAVKCFKERKLSIGQSAEFAEMTEEDFIKYLGSQNISIFNMDDLDELKKDLGNCSICKGNLEIGNINHIADLDNFIIIIKNVPAFVCKQCGEYYLEHNVALEIEKIIDNYRENTAEVIIINYFDVVV
;
A
#
# COMPACT_ATOMS: atom_id res chain seq x y z
N MET A 1 -13.64 16.17 17.18
CA MET A 1 -14.92 16.31 17.90
C MET A 1 -15.11 15.03 18.70
N SER A 2 -15.20 15.13 20.04
CA SER A 2 -15.35 13.96 20.92
C SER A 2 -16.79 13.83 21.39
N ILE A 3 -17.33 12.62 21.32
CA ILE A 3 -18.69 12.30 21.77
C ILE A 3 -18.58 11.56 23.10
N LYS A 4 -19.26 12.06 24.13
CA LYS A 4 -19.40 11.36 25.42
C LYS A 4 -20.79 10.73 25.53
N LYS A 5 -20.83 9.47 25.96
CA LYS A 5 -22.05 8.70 26.23
C LYS A 5 -21.86 7.93 27.53
N GLU A 6 -22.95 7.79 28.28
CA GLU A 6 -23.00 7.00 29.50
C GLU A 6 -23.39 5.56 29.16
N ILE A 7 -22.74 4.60 29.81
CA ILE A 7 -22.99 3.16 29.65
C ILE A 7 -23.24 2.62 31.06
N GLU A 8 -24.37 1.94 31.25
CA GLU A 8 -24.69 1.26 32.51
C GLU A 8 -24.20 -0.18 32.44
N LEU A 9 -23.48 -0.62 33.47
CA LEU A 9 -22.95 -1.97 33.61
C LEU A 9 -23.38 -2.55 34.97
N PRO A 10 -23.82 -3.81 35.04
CA PRO A 10 -24.11 -4.45 36.32
C PRO A 10 -22.83 -4.60 37.18
N GLU A 11 -22.88 -4.15 38.43
CA GLU A 11 -21.74 -4.24 39.37
C GLU A 11 -21.24 -5.69 39.57
N GLU A 12 -22.15 -6.67 39.52
CA GLU A 12 -21.83 -8.09 39.63
C GLU A 12 -20.82 -8.56 38.57
N ILE A 13 -20.86 -7.96 37.37
CA ILE A 13 -19.92 -8.26 36.28
C ILE A 13 -18.54 -7.70 36.61
N LEU A 14 -18.46 -6.47 37.15
CA LEU A 14 -17.19 -5.85 37.56
C LEU A 14 -16.50 -6.70 38.64
N LEU A 15 -17.27 -7.15 39.63
CA LEU A 15 -16.80 -8.03 40.70
C LEU A 15 -16.29 -9.37 40.15
N SER A 16 -17.03 -9.99 39.23
CA SER A 16 -16.65 -11.27 38.61
C SER A 16 -15.35 -11.15 37.81
N LEU A 17 -15.19 -10.03 37.09
CA LEU A 17 -14.01 -9.74 36.29
C LEU A 17 -12.81 -9.25 37.13
N HIS A 18 -13.00 -8.94 38.41
CA HIS A 18 -12.00 -8.34 39.29
C HIS A 18 -11.43 -7.02 38.75
N LEU A 19 -12.29 -6.20 38.14
CA LEU A 19 -11.88 -4.93 37.53
C LEU A 19 -12.49 -3.75 38.28
N ALA A 20 -11.70 -2.68 38.42
CA ALA A 20 -12.20 -1.37 38.82
C ALA A 20 -12.93 -0.69 37.65
N GLU A 21 -13.83 0.26 37.95
CA GLU A 21 -14.62 0.97 36.94
C GLU A 21 -13.75 1.66 35.86
N ASP A 22 -12.65 2.28 36.28
CA ASP A 22 -11.71 2.96 35.38
C ASP A 22 -10.91 1.99 34.52
N GLU A 23 -10.64 0.78 35.03
CA GLU A 23 -10.00 -0.29 34.26
C GLU A 23 -10.95 -0.90 33.23
N VAL A 24 -12.22 -1.08 33.55
CA VAL A 24 -13.21 -1.63 32.59
C VAL A 24 -13.36 -0.74 31.37
N ILE A 25 -13.42 0.57 31.55
CA ILE A 25 -13.52 1.49 30.41
C ILE A 25 -12.29 1.38 29.51
N LYS A 26 -11.07 1.30 30.09
CA LYS A 26 -9.84 1.11 29.32
C LYS A 26 -9.87 -0.22 28.57
N GLU A 27 -10.31 -1.29 29.22
CA GLU A 27 -10.36 -2.61 28.62
C GLU A 27 -11.40 -2.71 27.49
N MET A 28 -12.55 -2.07 27.65
CA MET A 28 -13.55 -1.93 26.59
C MET A 28 -12.99 -1.20 25.37
N LYS A 29 -12.29 -0.08 25.58
CA LYS A 29 -11.64 0.68 24.50
C LYS A 29 -10.60 -0.17 23.77
N ARG A 30 -9.70 -0.83 24.51
CA ARG A 30 -8.68 -1.73 23.95
C ARG A 30 -9.30 -2.86 23.14
N THR A 31 -10.28 -3.55 23.72
CA THR A 31 -10.96 -4.68 23.06
C THR A 31 -11.64 -4.24 21.78
N LEU A 32 -12.37 -3.13 21.82
CA LEU A 32 -13.06 -2.60 20.64
C LEU A 32 -12.08 -2.05 19.59
N ALA A 33 -10.98 -1.41 20.00
CA ALA A 33 -9.91 -0.96 19.11
C ALA A 33 -9.31 -2.14 18.33
N VAL A 34 -8.97 -3.23 19.04
CA VAL A 34 -8.46 -4.45 18.43
C VAL A 34 -9.46 -5.06 17.44
N LYS A 35 -10.74 -5.15 17.82
CA LYS A 35 -11.79 -5.66 16.92
C LYS A 35 -11.91 -4.81 15.65
N CYS A 36 -11.96 -3.50 15.79
CA CYS A 36 -12.05 -2.57 14.67
C CYS A 36 -10.81 -2.60 13.77
N PHE A 37 -9.62 -2.77 14.35
CA PHE A 37 -8.37 -2.96 13.61
C PHE A 37 -8.42 -4.25 12.78
N LYS A 38 -8.81 -5.38 13.39
CA LYS A 38 -8.96 -6.68 12.69
C LYS A 38 -9.97 -6.63 11.56
N GLU A 39 -11.05 -5.87 11.74
CA GLU A 39 -12.08 -5.64 10.72
C GLU A 39 -11.67 -4.58 9.66
N ARG A 40 -10.43 -4.06 9.71
CA ARG A 40 -9.88 -3.01 8.84
C ARG A 40 -10.71 -1.72 8.80
N LYS A 41 -11.44 -1.43 9.88
CA LYS A 41 -12.26 -0.21 10.02
C LYS A 41 -11.48 0.98 10.56
N LEU A 42 -10.44 0.72 11.35
CA LEU A 42 -9.55 1.72 11.93
C LEU A 42 -8.10 1.42 11.56
N SER A 43 -7.31 2.46 11.27
CA SER A 43 -5.86 2.35 11.10
C SER A 43 -5.14 2.06 12.43
N ILE A 44 -3.85 1.76 12.37
CA ILE A 44 -3.03 1.54 13.59
C ILE A 44 -3.05 2.78 14.50
N GLY A 45 -2.86 3.98 13.94
CA GLY A 45 -2.89 5.24 14.69
C GLY A 45 -4.26 5.54 15.27
N GLN A 46 -5.34 5.32 14.52
CA GLN A 46 -6.71 5.50 15.01
C GLN A 46 -7.06 4.51 16.12
N SER A 47 -6.60 3.27 16.01
CA SER A 47 -6.85 2.23 17.00
C SER A 47 -6.04 2.50 18.28
N ALA A 48 -4.81 2.97 18.16
CA ALA A 48 -3.97 3.40 19.28
C ALA A 48 -4.58 4.61 20.01
N GLU A 49 -5.01 5.64 19.26
CA GLU A 49 -5.72 6.79 19.81
C GLU A 49 -7.00 6.36 20.56
N PHE A 50 -7.79 5.47 19.95
CA PHE A 50 -9.02 4.96 20.56
C PHE A 50 -8.77 4.12 21.81
N ALA A 51 -7.66 3.37 21.84
CA ALA A 51 -7.21 2.57 22.98
C ALA A 51 -6.46 3.40 24.05
N GLU A 52 -6.33 4.71 23.86
CA GLU A 52 -5.62 5.65 24.75
C GLU A 52 -4.18 5.23 25.05
N MET A 53 -3.46 4.77 24.02
CA MET A 53 -2.05 4.38 24.11
C MET A 53 -1.27 4.84 22.88
N THR A 54 0.06 4.74 22.94
CA THR A 54 0.89 5.04 21.78
C THR A 54 0.73 3.97 20.69
N GLU A 55 1.07 4.30 19.45
CA GLU A 55 1.11 3.29 18.38
C GLU A 55 2.04 2.12 18.74
N GLU A 56 3.18 2.40 19.37
CA GLU A 56 4.13 1.38 19.81
C GLU A 56 3.52 0.44 20.86
N ASP A 57 2.82 0.99 21.86
CA ASP A 57 2.17 0.20 22.89
C ASP A 57 1.01 -0.61 22.33
N PHE A 58 0.27 -0.06 21.36
CA PHE A 58 -0.80 -0.78 20.69
C PHE A 58 -0.27 -1.93 19.82
N ILE A 59 0.85 -1.71 19.13
CA ILE A 59 1.58 -2.75 18.39
C ILE A 59 2.02 -3.88 19.33
N LYS A 60 2.61 -3.54 20.48
CA LYS A 60 2.98 -4.53 21.52
C LYS A 60 1.75 -5.27 22.06
N TYR A 61 0.65 -4.55 22.26
CA TYR A 61 -0.61 -5.11 22.74
C TYR A 61 -1.19 -6.13 21.75
N LEU A 62 -1.24 -5.80 20.46
CA LEU A 62 -1.64 -6.74 19.40
C LEU A 62 -0.76 -8.00 19.39
N GLY A 63 0.56 -7.81 19.54
CA GLY A 63 1.51 -8.92 19.66
C GLY A 63 1.22 -9.83 20.86
N SER A 64 0.89 -9.27 22.02
CA SER A 64 0.52 -10.05 23.22
C SER A 64 -0.75 -10.90 23.03
N GLN A 65 -1.63 -10.49 22.12
CA GLN A 65 -2.86 -11.19 21.76
C GLN A 65 -2.69 -12.13 20.55
N ASN A 66 -1.45 -12.37 20.09
CA ASN A 66 -1.14 -13.14 18.86
C ASN A 66 -1.84 -12.59 17.60
N ILE A 67 -2.05 -11.28 17.52
CA ILE A 67 -2.66 -10.65 16.35
C ILE A 67 -1.52 -10.14 15.48
N SER A 68 -1.37 -10.75 14.30
CA SER A 68 -0.38 -10.26 13.33
C SER A 68 -0.81 -8.91 12.79
N ILE A 69 0.11 -7.95 12.85
CA ILE A 69 -0.04 -6.62 12.26
C ILE A 69 0.23 -6.68 10.75
N PHE A 70 0.99 -7.70 10.35
CA PHE A 70 1.29 -8.04 8.97
C PHE A 70 0.53 -9.33 8.63
N ASN A 71 -0.62 -9.22 7.98
CA ASN A 71 -1.24 -10.39 7.37
C ASN A 71 -0.41 -10.80 6.14
N MET A 72 0.74 -11.45 6.34
CA MET A 72 1.43 -12.18 5.26
C MET A 72 0.62 -13.41 4.81
N ASP A 73 -0.34 -13.86 5.64
CA ASP A 73 -1.13 -15.06 5.39
C ASP A 73 -2.37 -14.80 4.50
N ASP A 74 -2.70 -13.52 4.24
CA ASP A 74 -3.81 -13.15 3.36
C ASP A 74 -3.26 -12.95 1.94
N LEU A 75 -3.08 -14.06 1.21
CA LEU A 75 -2.60 -14.05 -0.19
C LEU A 75 -3.38 -13.05 -1.06
N ASP A 76 -4.64 -12.77 -0.72
CA ASP A 76 -5.47 -11.84 -1.49
C ASP A 76 -5.16 -10.37 -1.16
N GLU A 77 -4.71 -10.04 0.05
CA GLU A 77 -4.21 -8.70 0.39
C GLU A 77 -2.82 -8.46 -0.22
N LEU A 78 -1.96 -9.48 -0.22
CA LEU A 78 -0.66 -9.43 -0.88
C LEU A 78 -0.79 -9.26 -2.40
N LYS A 79 -1.74 -9.96 -3.03
CA LYS A 79 -2.10 -9.76 -4.45
C LYS A 79 -2.64 -8.35 -4.70
N LYS A 80 -3.37 -7.78 -3.76
CA LYS A 80 -3.92 -6.42 -3.87
C LYS A 80 -2.82 -5.38 -3.86
N ASP A 81 -1.83 -5.54 -2.97
CA ASP A 81 -0.68 -4.65 -2.91
C ASP A 81 0.22 -4.77 -4.14
N LEU A 82 0.34 -5.96 -4.74
CA LEU A 82 0.99 -6.16 -6.04
C LEU A 82 0.25 -5.51 -7.22
N GLY A 83 -1.07 -5.33 -7.11
CA GLY A 83 -1.91 -4.68 -8.14
C GLY A 83 -2.06 -3.16 -7.99
N ASN A 84 -1.43 -2.56 -6.98
CA ASN A 84 -1.57 -1.16 -6.63
C ASN A 84 -0.29 -0.38 -6.92
N CYS A 85 -0.44 0.90 -7.28
CA CYS A 85 0.66 1.81 -7.49
C CYS A 85 1.45 2.01 -6.19
N SER A 86 2.76 1.80 -6.25
CA SER A 86 3.66 2.00 -5.11
C SER A 86 3.71 3.45 -4.64
N ILE A 87 3.44 4.41 -5.54
CA ILE A 87 3.50 5.86 -5.26
C ILE A 87 2.24 6.38 -4.58
N CYS A 88 1.06 6.12 -5.15
CA CYS A 88 -0.20 6.73 -4.68
C CYS A 88 -1.24 5.72 -4.17
N LYS A 89 -0.94 4.42 -4.18
CA LYS A 89 -1.84 3.31 -3.81
C LYS A 89 -3.10 3.17 -4.68
N GLY A 90 -3.19 3.89 -5.80
CA GLY A 90 -4.25 3.72 -6.79
C GLY A 90 -4.08 2.45 -7.64
N ASN A 91 -5.16 1.98 -8.28
CA ASN A 91 -5.16 0.76 -9.08
C ASN A 91 -4.26 0.88 -10.33
N LEU A 92 -3.58 -0.21 -10.67
CA LEU A 92 -2.85 -0.37 -11.92
C LEU A 92 -3.72 -1.04 -12.98
N GLU A 93 -3.61 -0.57 -14.23
CA GLU A 93 -4.25 -1.18 -15.39
C GLU A 93 -3.23 -1.43 -16.50
N ILE A 94 -3.41 -2.51 -17.26
CA ILE A 94 -2.58 -2.79 -18.44
C ILE A 94 -2.89 -1.73 -19.50
N GLY A 95 -1.85 -1.12 -20.05
CA GLY A 95 -1.96 -0.13 -21.12
C GLY A 95 -0.63 0.09 -21.85
N ASN A 96 -0.64 1.06 -22.75
CA ASN A 96 0.56 1.46 -23.49
C ASN A 96 0.97 2.89 -23.12
N ILE A 97 2.27 3.10 -22.93
CA ILE A 97 2.85 4.40 -22.58
C ILE A 97 3.92 4.81 -23.59
N ASN A 98 4.35 6.07 -23.52
CA ASN A 98 5.57 6.52 -24.20
C ASN A 98 6.69 6.58 -23.17
N HIS A 99 7.67 5.69 -23.29
CA HIS A 99 8.85 5.66 -22.43
C HIS A 99 9.88 6.65 -22.95
N ILE A 100 10.35 7.55 -22.10
CA ILE A 100 11.36 8.56 -22.45
C ILE A 100 12.60 8.25 -21.63
N ALA A 101 13.71 7.98 -22.31
CA ALA A 101 15.01 7.84 -21.69
C ALA A 101 15.92 8.98 -22.14
N ASP A 102 16.42 9.73 -21.16
CA ASP A 102 17.44 10.77 -21.36
C ASP A 102 18.82 10.13 -21.15
N LEU A 103 19.60 10.05 -22.22
CA LEU A 103 20.94 9.46 -22.22
C LEU A 103 21.95 10.57 -22.47
N ASP A 104 23.18 10.41 -21.96
CA ASP A 104 24.21 11.47 -21.96
C ASP A 104 24.39 12.20 -23.31
N ASN A 105 24.15 11.51 -24.43
CA ASN A 105 24.33 12.05 -25.78
C ASN A 105 23.02 12.28 -26.58
N PHE A 106 21.90 11.67 -26.20
CA PHE A 106 20.64 11.77 -26.96
C PHE A 106 19.43 11.37 -26.09
N ILE A 107 18.26 11.87 -26.46
CA ILE A 107 16.98 11.46 -25.85
C ILE A 107 16.31 10.45 -26.79
N ILE A 108 15.82 9.35 -26.23
CA ILE A 108 15.01 8.37 -26.98
C ILE A 108 13.60 8.26 -26.40
N ILE A 109 12.62 8.40 -27.28
CA ILE A 109 11.19 8.26 -26.98
C ILE A 109 10.70 6.98 -27.65
N ILE A 110 10.40 5.98 -26.84
CA ILE A 110 9.85 4.70 -27.26
C ILE A 110 8.34 4.75 -27.06
N LYS A 111 7.59 4.86 -28.14
CA LYS A 111 6.14 4.96 -28.13
C LYS A 111 5.47 3.59 -28.02
N ASN A 112 4.29 3.58 -27.41
CA ASN A 112 3.41 2.41 -27.29
C ASN A 112 4.03 1.21 -26.54
N VAL A 113 4.85 1.47 -25.53
CA VAL A 113 5.44 0.43 -24.68
C VAL A 113 4.35 -0.17 -23.78
N PRO A 114 4.15 -1.50 -23.76
CA PRO A 114 3.23 -2.16 -22.82
C PRO A 114 3.69 -1.98 -21.37
N ALA A 115 2.78 -1.54 -20.49
CA ALA A 115 3.08 -1.32 -19.08
C ALA A 115 1.83 -1.45 -18.20
N PHE A 116 2.04 -1.64 -16.90
CA PHE A 116 1.00 -1.40 -15.89
C PHE A 116 0.99 0.09 -15.53
N VAL A 117 -0.13 0.77 -15.74
CA VAL A 117 -0.26 2.23 -15.59
C VAL A 117 -1.25 2.55 -14.49
N CYS A 118 -0.85 3.43 -13.57
CA CYS A 118 -1.75 3.96 -12.56
C CYS A 118 -2.66 5.04 -13.15
N LYS A 119 -3.98 4.82 -13.11
CA LYS A 119 -4.96 5.81 -13.62
C LYS A 119 -5.02 7.12 -12.83
N GLN A 120 -4.54 7.11 -11.59
CA GLN A 120 -4.64 8.26 -10.71
C GLN A 120 -3.45 9.21 -10.82
N CYS A 121 -2.22 8.68 -10.89
CA CYS A 121 -1.01 9.50 -10.90
C CYS A 121 -0.18 9.40 -12.20
N GLY A 122 -0.47 8.43 -13.07
CA GLY A 122 0.26 8.23 -14.32
C GLY A 122 1.55 7.43 -14.20
N GLU A 123 1.96 7.03 -12.99
CA GLU A 123 3.11 6.14 -12.78
C GLU A 123 2.93 4.83 -13.54
N TYR A 124 4.00 4.30 -14.15
CA TYR A 124 3.95 3.04 -14.87
C TYR A 124 5.06 2.07 -14.46
N TYR A 125 4.78 0.78 -14.60
CA TYR A 125 5.66 -0.31 -14.23
C TYR A 125 5.80 -1.24 -15.42
N LEU A 126 7.04 -1.62 -15.73
CA LEU A 126 7.38 -2.50 -16.85
C LEU A 126 7.56 -3.93 -16.35
N GLU A 127 7.04 -4.89 -17.11
CA GLU A 127 7.41 -6.29 -16.91
C GLU A 127 8.87 -6.50 -17.29
N HIS A 128 9.48 -7.51 -16.69
CA HIS A 128 10.90 -7.80 -16.88
C HIS A 128 11.28 -8.00 -18.36
N ASN A 129 10.47 -8.73 -19.12
CA ASN A 129 10.68 -8.94 -20.55
C ASN A 129 10.60 -7.62 -21.35
N VAL A 130 9.64 -6.75 -21.06
CA VAL A 130 9.49 -5.46 -21.74
C VAL A 130 10.69 -4.56 -21.44
N ALA A 131 11.15 -4.53 -20.18
CA ALA A 131 12.35 -3.78 -19.80
C ALA A 131 13.60 -4.27 -20.58
N LEU A 132 13.79 -5.58 -20.71
CA LEU A 132 14.89 -6.14 -21.50
C LEU A 132 14.81 -5.75 -22.99
N GLU A 133 13.61 -5.70 -23.58
CA GLU A 133 13.46 -5.23 -24.96
C GLU A 133 13.79 -3.74 -25.11
N ILE A 134 13.38 -2.90 -24.14
CA ILE A 134 13.76 -1.48 -24.12
C ILE A 134 15.28 -1.31 -24.04
N GLU A 135 15.97 -2.08 -23.21
CA GLU A 135 17.43 -2.03 -23.12
C GLU A 135 18.10 -2.38 -24.46
N LYS A 136 17.65 -3.45 -25.12
CA LYS A 136 18.15 -3.83 -26.46
C LYS A 136 17.91 -2.73 -27.49
N ILE A 137 16.73 -2.12 -27.47
CA ILE A 137 16.38 -1.01 -28.34
C ILE A 137 17.35 0.15 -28.11
N ILE A 138 17.54 0.58 -26.86
CA ILE A 138 18.46 1.67 -26.52
C ILE A 138 19.88 1.38 -27.00
N ASP A 139 20.37 0.15 -26.77
CA ASP A 139 21.70 -0.28 -27.19
C ASP A 139 21.88 -0.22 -28.71
N ASN A 140 20.86 -0.60 -29.49
CA ASN A 140 20.89 -0.53 -30.96
C ASN A 140 21.02 0.90 -31.51
N TYR A 141 20.58 1.89 -30.75
CA TYR A 141 20.65 3.30 -31.13
C TYR A 141 21.76 4.06 -30.40
N ARG A 142 22.63 3.45 -29.59
CA ARG A 142 23.70 4.19 -28.89
C ARG A 142 24.64 4.94 -29.84
N GLU A 143 25.03 4.31 -30.94
CA GLU A 143 25.91 4.90 -31.94
C GLU A 143 25.10 5.63 -33.01
N ASN A 144 24.61 6.81 -32.66
CA ASN A 144 23.82 7.64 -33.56
C ASN A 144 24.25 9.12 -33.45
N THR A 145 23.85 9.94 -34.43
CA THR A 145 24.14 11.38 -34.46
C THR A 145 22.92 12.27 -34.21
N ALA A 146 21.78 11.68 -33.88
CA ALA A 146 20.53 12.39 -33.63
C ALA A 146 20.43 12.78 -32.15
N GLU A 147 19.97 14.01 -31.89
CA GLU A 147 19.75 14.48 -30.51
C GLU A 147 18.47 13.89 -29.90
N VAL A 148 17.47 13.60 -30.74
CA VAL A 148 16.19 13.02 -30.34
C VAL A 148 15.80 11.92 -31.31
N ILE A 149 15.51 10.74 -30.77
CA ILE A 149 15.05 9.57 -31.52
C ILE A 149 13.63 9.23 -31.08
N ILE A 150 12.73 9.03 -32.03
CA ILE A 150 11.36 8.59 -31.75
C ILE A 150 11.12 7.30 -32.51
N ILE A 151 10.76 6.25 -31.77
CA ILE A 151 10.49 4.92 -32.31
C ILE A 151 9.22 4.36 -31.70
N ASN A 152 8.60 3.42 -32.41
CA ASN A 152 7.43 2.72 -31.92
C ASN A 152 7.85 1.30 -31.51
N TYR A 153 7.48 0.91 -30.29
CA TYR A 153 7.88 -0.37 -29.69
C TYR A 153 7.55 -1.56 -30.59
N PHE A 154 6.32 -1.60 -31.12
CA PHE A 154 5.85 -2.72 -31.95
C PHE A 154 6.45 -2.76 -33.36
N ASP A 155 7.15 -1.70 -33.79
CA ASP A 155 7.81 -1.69 -35.10
C ASP A 155 9.21 -2.34 -35.02
N VAL A 156 9.78 -2.47 -33.82
CA VAL A 156 11.15 -2.94 -33.59
C VAL A 156 11.25 -4.22 -32.76
N VAL A 157 10.22 -4.54 -31.96
CA VAL A 157 10.14 -5.79 -31.19
C VAL A 157 9.29 -6.80 -31.97
N VAL A 158 9.86 -7.98 -32.25
CA VAL A 158 9.24 -9.09 -33.00
C VAL A 158 8.82 -10.22 -32.07
#